data_AF-A0A4Q7E565-F1
#
_entry.id   AF-A0A4Q7E565-F1
#
_cell.length_a   1.000
_cell.length_b   1.000
_cell.length_c   1.000
_cell.angle_alpha   90.00
_cell.angle_beta   90.00
_cell.angle_gamma   90.00
#
_symmetry.space_group_name_H-M   'P 1'
#
loop_
_entity.id
_entity.type
_entity.pdbx_description
1 polymer ?
#
loop_
_entity_poly.entity_id
_entity_poly.type
_entity_poly.pdbx_seq_one_letter_code
_entity_poly.pdbx_strand_id
1 'polypeptide(L)' 'MIPPAATFQINVVDGFRLGCLQVPLAQVADWLNFLVTPHYRVDIISSEQVGDRLHIHFEASEGLYAYLENRLMDTLEFAA' A
#
# COMPACT_ATOMS: atom_id res chain seq x y z
N MET A 1 -9.92 -18.52 7.23
CA MET A 1 -10.10 -17.06 7.30
C MET A 1 -9.31 -16.47 6.16
N ILE A 2 -9.96 -15.75 5.25
CA ILE A 2 -9.26 -14.99 4.21
C ILE A 2 -8.67 -13.76 4.93
N PRO A 3 -7.34 -13.52 4.89
CA PRO A 3 -6.77 -12.32 5.49
C PRO A 3 -7.43 -11.09 4.90
N PRO A 4 -7.73 -10.04 5.68
CA PRO A 4 -8.32 -8.82 5.14
C PRO A 4 -7.44 -8.29 4.01
N ALA A 5 -8.07 -7.81 2.93
CA ALA A 5 -7.37 -7.25 1.77
C ALA A 5 -6.41 -6.14 2.21
N ALA A 6 -5.34 -5.92 1.44
CA ALA A 6 -4.47 -4.78 1.66
C ALA A 6 -5.31 -3.48 1.63
N THR A 7 -4.94 -2.48 2.44
CA THR A 7 -5.60 -1.18 2.45
C THR A 7 -4.60 -0.08 2.16
N PHE A 8 -5.04 0.95 1.45
CA PHE A 8 -4.19 2.07 1.05
C PHE A 8 -4.80 3.40 1.50
N GLN A 9 -3.93 4.30 1.93
CA GLN A 9 -4.27 5.67 2.29
C GLN A 9 -3.09 6.58 1.96
N ILE A 10 -3.36 7.86 1.73
CA ILE A 10 -2.33 8.88 1.51
C ILE A 10 -2.25 9.76 2.77
N ASN A 11 -1.07 9.81 3.38
CA ASN A 11 -0.78 10.64 4.53
C ASN A 11 -0.10 11.92 4.06
N VAL A 12 -0.47 13.07 4.61
CA VAL A 12 0.24 14.35 4.39
C VAL A 12 1.09 14.65 5.62
N VAL A 13 2.40 14.62 5.47
CA VAL A 13 3.38 14.88 6.54
C VAL A 13 4.25 16.06 6.10
N ASP A 14 4.21 17.16 6.86
CA ASP A 14 4.99 18.38 6.57
C ASP A 14 4.86 18.92 5.13
N GLY A 15 3.68 18.72 4.51
CA GLY A 15 3.41 19.12 3.13
C GLY A 15 3.78 18.08 2.06
N PHE A 16 4.39 16.97 2.45
CA PHE A 16 4.71 15.84 1.56
C PHE A 16 3.61 14.78 1.60
N ARG A 17 3.28 14.23 0.43
CA ARG A 17 2.27 13.17 0.28
C ARG A 17 2.94 11.79 0.26
N LEU A 18 2.66 11.01 1.29
CA LEU A 18 3.21 9.67 1.49
C LEU A 18 2.11 8.63 1.33
N GLY A 19 2.33 7.65 0.45
CA GLY A 19 1.51 6.46 0.37
C GLY A 19 1.74 5.59 1.60
N CYS A 20 0.66 5.09 2.20
CA CYS A 20 0.70 4.12 3.29
C CYS A 20 -0.12 2.88 2.86
N LEU A 21 0.60 1.79 2.58
CA LEU A 21 0.01 0.50 2.25
C LEU A 21 0.08 -0.42 3.47
N GLN A 22 -1.09 -0.84 3.96
CA GLN A 22 -1.21 -1.77 5.08
C GLN A 22 -1.48 -3.16 4.52
N VAL A 23 -0.52 -4.06 4.68
CA VAL A 23 -0.54 -5.39 4.05
C VAL A 23 -0.47 -6.50 5.09
N PRO A 24 -1.32 -7.54 4.99
CA PRO A 24 -1.18 -8.72 5.83
C PRO A 24 0.22 -9.32 5.69
N LEU A 25 0.83 -9.76 6.79
CA LEU A 25 2.18 -10.33 6.79
C LEU A 25 2.34 -11.49 5.80
N ALA A 26 1.28 -12.29 5.64
CA ALA A 26 1.25 -13.40 4.69
C ALA A 26 1.38 -12.98 3.20
N GLN A 27 1.14 -11.71 2.88
CA GLN A 27 1.16 -11.16 1.51
C GLN A 27 2.26 -10.10 1.30
N VAL A 28 3.09 -9.82 2.32
CA VAL A 28 4.10 -8.75 2.25
C VAL A 28 5.05 -8.94 1.09
N ALA A 29 5.50 -10.17 0.82
CA ALA A 29 6.44 -10.44 -0.27
C ALA A 29 5.84 -10.07 -1.64
N ASP A 30 4.57 -10.39 -1.88
CA ASP A 30 3.88 -10.08 -3.14
C ASP A 30 3.73 -8.58 -3.34
N TRP A 31 3.38 -7.86 -2.29
CA TRP A 31 3.24 -6.41 -2.33
C TRP A 31 4.57 -5.68 -2.45
N LEU A 32 5.62 -6.16 -1.80
CA LEU A 32 6.97 -5.61 -2.00
C LEU A 32 7.44 -5.83 -3.44
N ASN A 33 7.25 -7.03 -4.00
CA ASN A 33 7.58 -7.33 -5.39
C ASN A 33 6.82 -6.42 -6.37
N PHE A 34 5.53 -6.18 -6.10
CA PHE A 34 4.74 -5.22 -6.87
C PHE A 34 5.34 -3.80 -6.77
N LEU A 35 5.57 -3.27 -5.57
CA LEU A 35 6.04 -1.89 -5.36
C LEU A 35 7.42 -1.65 -5.98
N VAL A 36 8.36 -2.60 -5.88
CA VAL A 36 9.71 -2.46 -6.44
C VAL A 36 9.79 -2.73 -7.94
N THR A 37 8.66 -3.00 -8.60
CA THR A 37 8.64 -3.17 -10.06
C THR A 37 9.14 -1.89 -10.73
N PRO A 38 10.11 -1.95 -11.66
CA PRO A 38 10.82 -0.76 -12.17
C PRO A 38 9.94 0.35 -12.75
N HIS A 39 8.74 0.01 -13.21
CA HIS A 39 7.79 0.95 -13.79
C HIS A 39 7.15 1.89 -12.76
N TYR A 40 7.09 1.50 -11.49
CA TYR A 40 6.38 2.27 -10.46
C TYR A 40 7.26 3.28 -9.73
N ARG A 41 8.59 3.10 -9.77
CA ARG A 41 9.58 4.00 -9.13
C ARG A 41 9.16 4.37 -7.70
N VAL A 42 8.93 3.35 -6.90
CA VAL A 42 8.54 3.51 -5.50
C VAL A 42 9.80 3.65 -4.64
N ASP A 43 9.85 4.71 -3.84
CA ASP A 43 10.88 4.91 -2.83
C ASP A 43 10.29 4.59 -1.46
N ILE A 44 10.66 3.43 -0.90
CA ILE A 44 10.22 3.02 0.44
C ILE A 44 10.96 3.86 1.48
N ILE A 45 10.20 4.52 2.35
CA ILE A 45 10.73 5.44 3.36
C ILE A 45 10.80 4.75 4.72
N SER A 46 9.74 4.06 5.12
CA SER A 46 9.71 3.34 6.38
C SER A 46 8.73 2.18 6.34
N SER A 47 8.90 1.24 7.26
CA SER A 47 7.95 0.17 7.46
C SER A 47 7.79 -0.12 8.95
N GLU A 48 6.57 -0.37 9.38
CA GLU A 48 6.24 -0.70 10.77
C GLU A 48 5.30 -1.90 10.80
N GLN A 49 5.57 -2.87 11.65
CA GLN A 49 4.64 -3.97 11.89
C GLN A 49 3.61 -3.56 12.94
N VAL A 50 2.33 -3.65 12.59
CA VAL A 50 1.20 -3.38 13.49
C VAL A 50 0.30 -4.62 13.51
N GLY A 51 0.39 -5.39 14.60
CA GLY A 51 -0.31 -6.66 14.71
C GLY A 51 0.14 -7.68 13.65
N ASP A 52 -0.80 -8.17 12.85
CA ASP A 52 -0.60 -9.12 11.76
C ASP A 52 -0.37 -8.45 10.39
N ARG A 53 -0.12 -7.12 10.38
CA ARG A 53 0.07 -6.33 9.17
C ARG A 53 1.39 -5.58 9.19
N LEU A 54 1.95 -5.35 8.01
CA LEU A 54 3.06 -4.43 7.78
C LEU A 54 2.50 -3.16 7.14
N HIS A 55 2.78 -2.02 7.74
CA HIS A 55 2.50 -0.70 7.19
C HIS A 55 3.75 -0.25 6.45
N ILE A 56 3.64 -0.04 5.13
CA ILE A 56 4.73 0.38 4.26
C ILE A 56 4.46 1.83 3.86
N HIS A 57 5.34 2.73 4.24
CA HIS A 57 5.31 4.14 3.84
C HIS A 57 6.27 4.37 2.69
N PHE A 58 5.79 4.99 1.62
CA PHE A 58 6.59 5.20 0.42
C PHE A 58 6.18 6.45 -0.34
N GLU A 59 7.12 6.96 -1.12
CA GLU A 59 6.88 7.94 -2.18
C GLU A 59 6.72 7.24 -3.52
N ALA A 60 5.79 7.74 -4.33
CA ALA A 60 5.59 7.28 -5.70
C ALA A 60 4.93 8.36 -6.55
N SER A 61 4.80 8.08 -7.85
CA SER A 61 4.04 8.94 -8.75
C SER A 61 2.55 9.00 -8.39
N GLU A 62 1.90 10.13 -8.66
CA GLU A 62 0.44 10.31 -8.50
C GLU A 62 -0.37 9.24 -9.25
N GLY A 63 0.13 8.76 -10.39
CA GLY A 63 -0.51 7.67 -11.14
C GLY A 63 -0.54 6.34 -10.37
N LEU A 64 0.51 6.05 -9.58
CA LEU A 64 0.51 4.86 -8.72
C LEU A 64 -0.44 5.03 -7.54
N TYR A 65 -0.48 6.20 -6.92
CA TYR A 65 -1.44 6.49 -5.85
C TYR A 65 -2.87 6.30 -6.33
N ALA A 66 -3.24 6.90 -7.46
CA ALA A 66 -4.57 6.74 -8.06
C ALA A 66 -4.87 5.27 -8.43
N TYR A 67 -3.87 4.54 -8.94
CA TYR A 67 -4.02 3.11 -9.22
C TYR A 67 -4.30 2.29 -7.95
N LEU A 68 -3.58 2.54 -6.86
CA LEU A 68 -3.75 1.83 -5.59
C LEU A 68 -5.07 2.18 -4.92
N GLU A 69 -5.49 3.45 -4.94
CA GLU A 69 -6.81 3.88 -4.45
C GLU A 69 -7.93 3.12 -5.17
N ASN A 70 -7.91 3.11 -6.52
CA ASN A 70 -8.92 2.40 -7.30
C ASN A 70 -8.89 0.89 -7.09
N ARG A 71 -7.70 0.28 -7.18
CA ARG A 71 -7.54 -1.17 -7.05
C ARG A 71 -8.00 -1.70 -5.69
N LEU A 72 -7.77 -0.93 -4.63
CA LEU A 72 -8.04 -1.36 -3.26
C LEU A 72 -9.42 -0.91 -2.76
N MET A 73 -10.01 0.15 -3.32
CA MET A 73 -11.43 0.47 -3.14
C MET A 73 -12.33 -0.58 -3.78
N ASP A 74 -12.05 -1.03 -5.00
CA ASP A 74 -12.88 -2.03 -5.69
C ASP A 74 -12.95 -3.35 -4.90
N THR A 75 -11.88 -3.75 -4.20
CA THR A 75 -11.89 -4.93 -3.33
C THR A 75 -12.82 -4.84 -2.12
N LEU A 76 -13.27 -3.65 -1.73
CA LEU A 76 -14.25 -3.47 -0.63
C LEU A 76 -15.69 -3.62 -1.13
N GLU A 77 -15.99 -3.28 -2.40
CA GLU A 77 -17.34 -3.37 -2.95
C GLU A 77 -17.77 -4.81 -3.28
N PHE A 78 -16.83 -5.69 -3.63
CA PHE A 78 -17.15 -7.11 -3.90
C PHE A 78 -17.13 -8.02 -2.66
N ALA A 79 -16.81 -7.48 -1.49
CA ALA A 79 -16.76 -8.22 -0.22
C ALA A 79 -17.96 -7.93 0.72
N ALA A 80 -18.91 -7.08 0.29
CA ALA A 80 -20.15 -6.74 0.99
C ALA A 80 -21.36 -7.49 0.39
#